data_AF-A0A5N4DMZ0-F1
#
_entry.id   AF-A0A5N4DMZ0-F1
#
_cell.length_a   1.000
_cell.length_b   1.000
_cell.length_c   1.000
_cell.angle_alpha   90.00
_cell.angle_beta   90.00
_cell.angle_gamma   90.00
#
_symmetry.space_group_name_H-M   'P 1'
#
loop_
_entity.id
_entity.type
_entity.pdbx_description
1 polymer ?
#
loop_
_entity_poly.entity_id
_entity_poly.type
_entity_poly.pdbx_seq_one_letter_code
_entity_poly.pdbx_strand_id
1 'polypeptide(L)'
;MTFRPTTEEFQDFNKYIAYMESQGAHRAGLAKVIPPKGWKARQTYDDIDDILIATPLQQVVTGKAGVFTQYHRKKKKPWNVSEYRRLTNSDRYQTPLYYDLMIWSANTENTPL
;
A
#
# COMPACT_ATOMS: atom_id res chain seq x y z
N MET A 1 -13.23 4.47 10.85
CA MET A 1 -14.32 5.29 10.26
C MET A 1 -13.95 5.71 8.85
N THR A 2 -14.93 6.01 7.99
CA THR A 2 -14.70 6.47 6.61
C THR A 2 -15.35 7.84 6.38
N PHE A 3 -14.58 8.81 5.90
CA PHE A 3 -14.98 10.20 5.69
C PHE A 3 -14.97 10.58 4.22
N ARG A 4 -15.86 11.51 3.83
CA ARG A 4 -16.07 11.98 2.44
C ARG A 4 -16.24 13.51 2.44
N PRO A 5 -15.15 14.27 2.62
CA PRO A 5 -15.22 15.73 2.71
C PRO A 5 -15.82 16.36 1.45
N THR A 6 -16.45 17.52 1.61
CA THR A 6 -16.69 18.43 0.48
C THR A 6 -15.37 19.06 0.01
N THR A 7 -15.41 19.75 -1.13
CA THR A 7 -14.22 20.48 -1.63
C THR A 7 -13.74 21.51 -0.61
N GLU A 8 -14.66 22.21 0.06
CA GLU A 8 -14.37 23.24 1.04
C GLU A 8 -13.76 22.65 2.31
N GLU A 9 -14.28 21.52 2.79
CA GLU A 9 -13.74 20.81 3.94
C GLU A 9 -12.34 20.24 3.65
N PHE A 10 -12.07 19.86 2.40
CA PHE A 10 -10.80 19.27 1.98
C PHE A 10 -9.66 20.30 1.80
N GLN A 11 -9.96 21.61 1.82
CA GLN A 11 -8.95 22.66 1.64
C GLN A 11 -8.03 22.82 2.85
N ASP A 12 -8.54 22.61 4.07
CA ASP A 12 -7.78 22.76 5.31
C ASP A 12 -7.55 21.40 5.96
N PHE A 13 -6.36 20.86 5.73
CA PHE A 13 -5.95 19.56 6.26
C PHE A 13 -6.05 19.51 7.79
N ASN A 14 -5.49 20.49 8.50
CA ASN A 14 -5.41 20.47 9.96
C ASN A 14 -6.80 20.57 10.59
N LYS A 15 -7.66 21.46 10.07
CA LYS A 15 -9.04 21.57 10.52
C LYS A 15 -9.83 20.28 10.30
N TYR A 16 -9.62 19.62 9.16
CA TYR A 16 -10.32 18.37 8.87
C TYR A 16 -9.82 17.19 9.72
N ILE A 17 -8.52 17.13 10.05
CA ILE A 17 -8.00 16.18 11.04
C ILE A 17 -8.68 16.39 12.40
N ALA A 18 -8.70 17.62 12.93
CA ALA A 18 -9.33 17.93 14.21
C ALA A 18 -10.82 17.60 14.22
N TYR A 19 -11.52 17.85 13.10
CA TYR A 19 -12.91 17.42 12.91
C TYR A 19 -13.03 15.89 13.01
N MET A 20 -12.25 15.12 12.26
CA MET A 20 -12.30 13.65 12.32
C MET A 20 -11.99 13.12 13.74
N GLU A 21 -11.06 13.75 14.46
CA GLU A 21 -10.77 13.41 15.84
C GLU A 21 -11.95 13.72 16.77
N SER A 22 -12.64 14.85 16.60
CA SER A 22 -13.86 15.18 17.35
C SER A 22 -14.98 14.16 17.14
N GLN A 23 -15.01 13.50 15.97
CA GLN A 23 -15.94 12.41 15.66
C GLN A 23 -15.47 11.05 16.23
N GLY A 24 -14.35 11.01 16.95
CA GLY A 24 -13.80 9.80 17.57
C GLY A 24 -12.99 8.91 16.64
N ALA A 25 -12.59 9.37 15.45
CA ALA A 25 -11.87 8.54 14.47
C ALA A 25 -10.57 7.96 15.01
N HIS A 26 -9.86 8.74 15.83
CA HIS A 26 -8.59 8.36 16.45
C HIS A 26 -8.72 7.14 17.37
N ARG A 27 -9.91 6.89 17.96
CA ARG A 27 -10.13 5.76 18.88
C ARG A 27 -9.99 4.40 18.20
N ALA A 28 -10.17 4.34 16.88
CA ALA A 28 -9.95 3.13 16.09
C ALA A 28 -8.49 2.92 15.68
N GLY A 29 -7.60 3.92 15.88
CA GLY A 29 -6.21 3.90 15.41
C GLY A 29 -6.02 4.07 13.90
N LEU A 30 -7.10 4.02 13.11
CA LEU A 30 -7.08 4.20 11.66
C LEU A 30 -8.40 4.83 11.16
N ALA A 31 -8.26 5.77 10.21
CA ALA A 31 -9.38 6.37 9.49
C ALA A 31 -9.10 6.38 7.99
N LYS A 32 -10.17 6.27 7.18
CA LYS A 32 -10.11 6.39 5.72
C LYS A 32 -10.76 7.69 5.28
N VAL A 33 -10.10 8.46 4.44
CA VAL A 33 -10.68 9.65 3.78
C VAL A 33 -10.76 9.38 2.29
N ILE A 34 -11.93 9.55 1.70
CA ILE A 34 -12.12 9.47 0.26
C ILE A 34 -12.25 10.91 -0.25
N PRO A 35 -11.30 11.41 -1.07
CA PRO A 35 -11.28 12.81 -1.48
C PRO A 35 -12.54 13.18 -2.29
N PRO A 36 -12.90 14.48 -2.36
CA PRO A 36 -14.05 14.95 -3.11
C PRO A 36 -13.92 14.58 -4.60
N LYS A 37 -15.07 14.39 -5.26
CA LYS A 37 -15.11 14.04 -6.70
C LYS A 37 -14.39 15.13 -7.50
N GLY A 38 -13.55 14.69 -8.44
CA GLY A 38 -12.78 15.60 -9.32
C GLY A 38 -11.42 16.02 -8.76
N TRP A 39 -11.15 15.83 -7.46
CA TRP A 39 -9.81 16.03 -6.93
C TRP A 39 -8.85 14.96 -7.47
N LYS A 40 -7.68 15.40 -7.92
CA LYS A 40 -6.60 14.53 -8.41
C LYS A 40 -5.27 15.02 -7.83
N ALA A 41 -4.46 14.11 -7.29
CA ALA A 41 -3.10 14.43 -6.84
C ALA A 41 -2.19 14.84 -8.02
N ARG A 42 -2.43 14.27 -9.20
CA ARG A 42 -1.74 14.56 -10.46
C ARG A 42 -2.59 14.15 -11.66
N GLN A 43 -2.21 14.59 -12.86
CA GLN A 43 -2.98 14.33 -14.09
C GLN A 43 -2.83 12.90 -14.60
N THR A 44 -1.60 12.40 -14.72
CA THR A 44 -1.29 11.02 -15.15
C THR A 44 -0.11 10.45 -14.34
N TYR A 45 0.16 9.16 -14.48
CA TYR A 45 1.30 8.47 -13.88
C TYR A 45 2.20 7.81 -14.95
N ASP A 46 2.13 8.25 -16.21
CA ASP A 46 2.82 7.59 -17.33
C ASP A 46 4.34 7.83 -17.33
N ASP A 47 4.81 8.78 -16.54
CA ASP A 47 6.19 9.26 -16.43
C ASP A 47 6.97 8.66 -15.24
N ILE A 48 6.40 7.69 -14.52
CA ILE A 48 7.02 7.15 -13.29
C ILE A 48 8.00 6.01 -13.55
N ASP A 49 8.08 5.51 -14.77
CA ASP A 49 8.74 4.26 -15.11
C ASP A 49 10.23 4.24 -14.78
N ASP A 50 10.88 5.41 -14.87
CA ASP A 50 12.31 5.59 -14.64
C ASP A 50 12.67 5.92 -13.19
N ILE A 51 11.68 6.03 -12.28
CA ILE A 51 11.94 6.25 -10.86
C ILE A 51 12.75 5.06 -10.32
N LEU A 52 13.91 5.36 -9.73
CA LEU A 52 14.83 4.35 -9.20
C LEU A 52 14.46 3.92 -7.78
N ILE A 53 14.14 2.65 -7.61
CA ILE A 53 14.08 1.94 -6.33
C ILE A 53 15.52 1.49 -6.01
N ALA A 54 16.25 2.35 -5.31
CA ALA A 54 17.67 2.15 -5.03
C ALA A 54 17.98 0.91 -4.18
N THR A 55 17.06 0.50 -3.30
CA THR A 55 17.27 -0.67 -2.44
C THR A 55 15.97 -1.46 -2.28
N PRO A 56 15.63 -2.34 -3.24
CA PRO A 56 14.47 -3.23 -3.12
C PRO A 56 14.67 -4.21 -1.94
N LEU A 57 13.60 -4.55 -1.21
CA LEU A 57 13.67 -5.26 0.08
C LEU A 57 12.81 -6.53 0.12
N GLN A 58 13.40 -7.69 -0.17
CA GLN A 58 12.66 -8.94 -0.08
C GLN A 58 12.18 -9.22 1.34
N GLN A 59 10.88 -9.38 1.48
CA GLN A 59 10.17 -9.55 2.74
C GLN A 59 10.08 -11.03 3.11
N VAL A 60 11.11 -11.56 3.76
CA VAL A 60 11.13 -12.96 4.19
C VAL A 60 10.32 -13.15 5.47
N VAL A 61 9.32 -14.02 5.40
CA VAL A 61 8.40 -14.32 6.50
C VAL A 61 8.66 -15.72 7.03
N THR A 62 8.68 -15.89 8.35
CA THR A 62 8.81 -17.18 9.01
C THR A 62 7.88 -17.23 10.21
N GLY A 63 7.16 -18.33 10.38
CA GLY A 63 6.18 -18.50 11.45
C GLY A 63 5.03 -19.38 11.02
N LYS A 64 4.03 -19.53 11.88
CA LYS A 64 2.82 -20.33 11.62
C LYS A 64 1.70 -19.96 12.58
N ALA A 65 0.48 -20.41 12.27
CA ALA A 65 -0.69 -20.28 13.14
C ALA A 65 -0.97 -18.83 13.60
N GLY A 66 -0.79 -17.85 12.70
CA GLY A 66 -1.06 -16.44 13.00
C GLY A 66 0.09 -15.67 13.66
N VAL A 67 1.21 -16.33 13.97
CA VAL A 67 2.40 -15.70 14.57
C VAL A 67 3.57 -15.79 13.60
N PHE A 68 4.04 -14.64 13.14
CA PHE A 68 5.10 -14.54 12.13
C PHE A 68 6.14 -13.50 12.51
N THR A 69 7.38 -13.77 12.13
CA THR A 69 8.46 -12.79 12.08
C THR A 69 8.78 -12.50 10.63
N GLN A 70 8.97 -11.23 10.30
CA GLN A 70 9.38 -10.77 8.98
C GLN A 70 10.75 -10.11 9.06
N TYR A 71 11.63 -10.44 8.12
CA TYR A 71 12.93 -9.77 7.99
C TYR A 71 13.18 -9.31 6.55
N HIS A 72 13.94 -8.24 6.42
CA HIS A 72 14.25 -7.62 5.12
C HIS A 72 15.59 -8.12 4.57
N ARG A 73 15.54 -8.71 3.38
CA ARG A 73 16.74 -9.04 2.59
C ARG A 73 16.89 -8.04 1.46
N LYS A 74 17.91 -7.18 1.56
CA LYS A 74 18.25 -6.21 0.50
C LYS A 74 18.59 -6.93 -0.80
N LYS A 75 17.97 -6.51 -1.90
CA LYS A 75 18.38 -6.92 -3.25
C LYS A 75 19.67 -6.19 -3.62
N LYS A 76 20.58 -6.91 -4.29
CA LYS A 76 21.85 -6.36 -4.76
C LYS A 76 21.68 -5.43 -5.97
N LYS A 77 20.67 -5.69 -6.81
CA LYS A 77 20.36 -4.90 -8.01
C LYS A 77 19.29 -3.85 -7.67
N PRO A 78 19.51 -2.55 -7.96
CA PRO A 78 18.46 -1.54 -7.93
C PRO A 78 17.51 -1.73 -9.12
N TRP A 79 16.26 -1.31 -8.98
CA TRP A 79 15.25 -1.45 -10.03
C TRP A 79 14.59 -0.12 -10.34
N ASN A 80 14.25 0.11 -11.59
CA ASN A 80 13.29 1.14 -11.97
C ASN A 80 11.87 0.65 -11.61
N VAL A 81 10.91 1.57 -11.49
CA VAL A 81 9.50 1.20 -11.30
C VAL A 81 8.99 0.32 -12.45
N SER A 82 9.44 0.53 -13.69
CA SER A 82 9.08 -0.33 -14.82
C SER A 82 9.55 -1.78 -14.66
N GLU A 83 10.79 -1.98 -14.19
CA GLU A 83 11.34 -3.31 -13.90
C GLU A 83 10.58 -3.98 -12.75
N TYR A 84 10.28 -3.22 -11.70
CA TYR A 84 9.51 -3.72 -10.55
C TYR A 84 8.09 -4.12 -10.94
N ARG A 85 7.38 -3.30 -11.73
CA ARG A 85 6.03 -3.60 -12.22
C ARG A 85 6.00 -4.85 -13.10
N ARG A 86 7.00 -5.03 -13.97
CA ARG A 86 7.11 -6.27 -14.78
C ARG A 86 7.26 -7.49 -13.88
N LEU A 87 8.01 -7.37 -12.79
CA LEU A 87 8.25 -8.45 -11.84
C LEU A 87 6.97 -8.78 -11.03
N THR A 88 6.26 -7.77 -10.52
CA THR A 88 5.01 -7.99 -9.77
C THR A 88 3.88 -8.54 -10.63
N ASN A 89 3.93 -8.34 -11.95
CA ASN A 89 2.96 -8.90 -12.90
C ASN A 89 3.41 -10.23 -13.52
N SER A 90 4.55 -10.78 -13.10
CA SER A 90 4.98 -12.11 -13.55
C SER A 90 4.17 -13.20 -12.84
N ASP A 91 4.10 -14.39 -13.45
CA ASP A 91 3.29 -15.50 -12.94
C ASP A 91 3.54 -15.86 -11.48
N ARG A 92 4.76 -15.62 -11.01
CA ARG A 92 5.20 -15.93 -9.65
C ARG A 92 4.73 -14.92 -8.60
N TYR A 93 4.57 -13.66 -8.94
CA TYR A 93 4.31 -12.57 -7.99
C TYR A 93 2.99 -11.84 -8.22
N GLN A 94 2.28 -12.17 -9.30
CA GLN A 94 0.96 -11.61 -9.56
C GLN A 94 -0.03 -11.94 -8.44
N THR A 95 -1.00 -11.05 -8.26
CA THR A 95 -2.10 -11.28 -7.33
C THR A 95 -2.85 -12.56 -7.71
N PRO A 96 -3.03 -13.51 -6.77
CA PRO A 96 -3.83 -14.71 -7.04
C PRO A 96 -5.30 -14.35 -7.26
N LEU A 97 -6.06 -15.27 -7.85
CA LEU A 97 -7.50 -15.07 -8.06
C LEU A 97 -8.24 -14.96 -6.71
N TYR A 98 -9.35 -14.23 -6.70
CA TYR A 98 -10.11 -13.90 -5.49
C TYR A 98 -10.51 -15.11 -4.61
N TYR A 99 -10.73 -16.29 -5.22
CA TYR A 99 -11.08 -17.51 -4.48
C TYR A 99 -9.90 -18.16 -3.75
N ASP A 100 -8.66 -17.78 -4.09
CA ASP A 100 -7.42 -18.28 -3.47
C ASP A 100 -6.88 -17.34 -2.38
N LEU A 101 -7.67 -16.35 -1.93
CA LEU A 101 -7.27 -15.33 -0.96
C LEU A 101 -7.15 -15.85 0.49
N MET A 102 -6.28 -16.83 0.70
CA MET A 102 -5.67 -17.09 1.98
C MET A 102 -4.31 -16.38 2.06
N ILE A 103 -4.33 -15.04 2.08
CA ILE A 103 -3.12 -14.20 2.29
C ILE A 103 -2.31 -14.64 3.52
N TRP A 104 -2.97 -15.17 4.55
CA TRP A 104 -2.32 -15.74 5.74
C TRP A 104 -1.54 -17.03 5.48
N SER A 105 -2.02 -17.89 4.56
CA SER A 105 -1.36 -19.14 4.17
C SER A 105 -0.29 -18.89 3.10
N ALA A 106 -0.54 -17.94 2.18
CA ALA A 106 0.35 -17.63 1.07
C ALA A 106 1.65 -16.92 1.51
N ASN A 107 1.62 -16.11 2.57
CA ASN A 107 2.78 -15.34 3.03
C ASN A 107 3.94 -16.22 3.54
N THR A 108 3.70 -17.50 3.88
CA THR A 108 4.76 -18.45 4.25
C THR A 108 5.32 -19.23 3.06
N GLU A 109 4.55 -19.37 1.97
CA GLU A 109 4.91 -20.18 0.81
C GLU A 109 5.50 -19.33 -0.32
N ASN A 110 5.01 -18.11 -0.49
CA ASN A 110 5.52 -17.13 -1.44
C ASN A 110 5.97 -15.88 -0.70
N THR A 111 7.28 -15.64 -0.73
CA THR A 111 7.90 -14.50 -0.10
C THR A 111 7.71 -13.25 -0.96
N PRO A 112 6.94 -12.24 -0.53
CA PRO A 112 6.87 -10.98 -1.27
C PRO A 112 8.24 -10.29 -1.34
N LEU A 113 8.41 -9.46 -2.36
CA LEU A 113 9.66 -8.76 -2.66
C LEU A 113 9.92 -7.55 -1.78
#